data_AF-A0A978TCU3-F1
#
_entry.id   AF-A0A978TCU3-F1
#
_cell.length_a   1.000
_cell.length_b   1.000
_cell.length_c   1.000
_cell.angle_alpha   90.00
_cell.angle_beta   90.00
_cell.angle_gamma   90.00
#
_symmetry.space_group_name_H-M   'P 1'
#
loop_
_entity.id
_entity.type
_entity.pdbx_description
1 polymer ?
#
loop_
_entity_poly.entity_id
_entity_poly.type
_entity_poly.pdbx_seq_one_letter_code
_entity_poly.pdbx_strand_id
1 'polypeptide(L)' 'MQIQRENLGLTVDDSLMRVYIAQPESGGPYPGILYYSDIYQLGGPMTRLADRLAGYGYVVAAPEIFHRLEP' A
#
# COMPACT_ATOMS: atom_id res chain seq x y z
N MET A 1 -10.65 12.50 5.71
CA MET A 1 -10.69 11.77 6.99
C MET A 1 -9.30 11.69 7.58
N GLN A 2 -9.15 11.49 8.89
CA GLN A 2 -7.86 11.09 9.45
C GLN A 2 -7.53 9.67 8.96
N ILE A 3 -6.27 9.42 8.62
CA ILE A 3 -5.82 8.14 8.10
C ILE A 3 -4.62 7.65 8.91
N GLN A 4 -4.51 6.34 9.02
CA GLN A 4 -3.34 5.66 9.56
C GLN A 4 -2.60 4.92 8.45
N ARG A 5 -1.31 4.70 8.68
CA ARG A 5 -0.38 4.07 7.74
C ARG A 5 0.36 2.96 8.44
N GLU A 6 0.53 1.84 7.77
CA GLU A 6 1.37 0.76 8.23
C GLU A 6 2.13 0.15 7.05
N ASN A 7 3.30 -0.39 7.32
CA ASN A 7 4.03 -1.23 6.38
C ASN A 7 3.90 -2.68 6.84
N LEU A 8 3.17 -3.48 6.07
CA LEU A 8 3.02 -4.91 6.31
C LEU A 8 4.11 -5.67 5.52
N GLY A 9 4.76 -6.64 6.15
CA GLY A 9 5.61 -7.59 5.46
C GLY A 9 4.82 -8.82 5.02
N LEU A 10 4.84 -9.13 3.73
CA LEU A 10 4.27 -10.36 3.16
C LEU A 10 5.38 -11.19 2.52
N THR A 11 5.62 -12.39 3.02
CA THR A 11 6.57 -13.32 2.39
C THR A 11 5.93 -13.97 1.18
N VAL A 12 6.56 -13.84 0.02
CA VAL A 12 6.14 -14.43 -1.27
C VAL A 12 7.36 -15.11 -1.88
N ASP A 13 7.27 -16.42 -2.11
CA ASP A 13 8.37 -17.24 -2.65
C ASP A 13 9.71 -17.01 -1.92
N ASP A 14 9.69 -17.07 -0.59
CA ASP A 14 10.83 -16.80 0.31
C ASP A 14 11.44 -15.38 0.21
N SER A 15 10.82 -14.47 -0.53
CA SER A 15 11.18 -13.05 -0.60
C SER A 15 10.18 -12.19 0.17
N LEU A 16 10.69 -11.26 0.99
CA LEU A 16 9.85 -10.31 1.73
C LEU A 16 9.37 -9.18 0.80
N MET A 17 8.06 -9.13 0.54
CA MET A 17 7.40 -8.00 -0.11
C MET A 17 6.82 -7.07 0.95
N ARG A 18 7.23 -5.80 0.95
CA ARG A 18 6.55 -4.78 1.78
C ARG A 18 5.26 -4.34 1.10
N VAL A 19 4.23 -4.12 1.88
CA VAL A 19 2.95 -3.58 1.44
C VAL A 19 2.65 -2.36 2.29
N TYR A 20 2.62 -1.20 1.65
CA TYR A 20 2.16 0.05 2.28
C TYR A 20 0.64 0.03 2.36
N ILE A 21 0.10 0.08 3.56
CA ILE A 21 -1.34 0.14 3.81
C ILE A 21 -1.68 1.55 4.30
N ALA A 22 -2.64 2.19 3.63
CA ALA A 22 -3.27 3.42 4.08
C ALA A 22 -4.78 3.19 4.27
N GLN A 23 -5.32 3.57 5.41
CA GLN A 23 -6.72 3.31 5.75
C GLN A 23 -7.32 4.38 6.68
N PRO A 24 -8.65 4.59 6.69
CA PRO A 24 -9.30 5.49 7.64
C PRO A 24 -9.06 5.08 9.09
N GLU A 25 -8.74 6.04 9.95
CA GLU A 25 -8.45 5.79 11.38
C GLU A 25 -9.70 5.39 12.18
N SER A 26 -10.90 5.77 11.72
CA SER A 26 -12.16 5.43 12.38
C SER A 26 -12.47 3.93 12.43
N GLY A 27 -11.75 3.11 11.64
CA GLY A 27 -11.99 1.67 11.54
C GLY A 27 -13.34 1.32 10.91
N GLY A 28 -13.63 0.03 10.78
CA GLY A 28 -14.84 -0.49 10.15
C GLY A 28 -14.65 -0.92 8.68
N PRO A 29 -15.73 -1.39 8.04
CA PRO A 29 -15.65 -1.91 6.67
C PRO A 29 -15.55 -0.75 5.66
N TYR A 30 -14.50 -0.78 4.83
CA TYR A 30 -14.31 0.13 3.71
C TYR A 30 -14.00 -0.66 2.43
N PRO A 31 -14.36 -0.16 1.24
CA PRO A 31 -13.92 -0.75 -0.01
C PRO A 31 -12.39 -0.79 -0.11
N GLY A 32 -11.87 -1.94 -0.54
CA GLY A 32 -10.44 -2.16 -0.72
C GLY A 32 -9.96 -1.74 -2.11
N ILE A 33 -8.76 -1.17 -2.19
CA ILE A 33 -8.03 -0.88 -3.42
C ILE A 33 -6.66 -1.55 -3.37
N LEU A 34 -6.34 -2.33 -4.39
CA LEU A 34 -4.97 -2.79 -4.66
C LEU A 34 -4.31 -1.77 -5.60
N TYR A 35 -3.24 -1.12 -5.13
CA TYR A 35 -2.61 0.03 -5.79
C TYR A 35 -1.20 -0.32 -6.24
N TYR A 36 -1.03 -0.54 -7.54
CA TYR A 36 0.27 -0.87 -8.12
C TYR A 36 1.14 0.37 -8.34
N SER A 37 2.44 0.23 -8.07
CA SER A 37 3.44 1.25 -8.36
C SER A 37 3.72 1.36 -9.86
N ASP A 38 4.38 2.46 -10.25
CA ASP A 38 5.04 2.55 -11.55
C ASP A 38 6.41 1.82 -11.54
N ILE A 39 7.21 2.08 -12.57
CA ILE A 39 8.55 1.50 -12.77
C ILE A 39 9.55 1.81 -11.65
N TYR A 40 9.29 2.82 -10.80
CA TYR A 40 10.16 3.27 -9.72
C TYR A 40 9.71 2.85 -8.31
N GLN A 41 8.82 1.85 -8.20
CA GLN A 41 8.29 1.40 -6.91
C GLN A 41 7.50 2.49 -6.16
N LEU A 42 7.31 2.32 -4.85
CA LEU A 42 6.53 3.20 -3.99
C LEU A 42 7.31 4.46 -3.59
N GLY A 43 7.55 5.33 -4.56
CA GLY A 43 8.08 6.68 -4.31
C GLY A 43 7.08 7.58 -3.59
N GLY A 44 7.56 8.72 -3.08
CA GLY A 44 6.73 9.71 -2.38
C GLY A 44 5.44 10.15 -3.12
N PRO A 45 5.46 10.35 -4.46
CA PRO A 45 4.23 10.62 -5.21
C PRO A 45 3.19 9.49 -5.14
N MET A 46 3.62 8.23 -5.20
CA MET A 46 2.74 7.06 -5.16
C MET A 46 2.08 6.91 -3.80
N THR A 47 2.86 7.01 -2.71
CA THR A 47 2.31 6.90 -1.34
C THR A 47 1.36 8.06 -1.01
N ARG A 48 1.62 9.27 -1.50
CA ARG A 48 0.67 10.40 -1.35
C ARG A 48 -0.67 10.16 -2.06
N LEU A 49 -0.68 9.47 -3.21
CA LEU A 49 -1.91 9.11 -3.90
C LEU A 49 -2.67 8.01 -3.14
N ALA A 50 -1.97 7.01 -2.61
CA ALA A 50 -2.56 6.00 -1.73
C ALA A 50 -3.22 6.64 -0.50
N ASP A 51 -2.52 7.59 0.14
CA ASP A 51 -3.06 8.37 1.27
C ASP A 51 -4.30 9.17 0.89
N ARG A 52 -4.30 9.79 -0.29
CA ARG A 52 -5.45 10.57 -0.77
C ARG A 52 -6.67 9.69 -0.98
N LEU A 53 -6.48 8.51 -1.56
CA LEU A 53 -7.55 7.51 -1.72
C LEU A 53 -8.07 7.05 -0.35
N ALA A 54 -7.19 6.75 0.60
CA ALA A 54 -7.62 6.43 1.96
C ALA A 54 -8.42 7.56 2.62
N GLY A 55 -8.03 8.82 2.37
CA GLY A 55 -8.74 10.01 2.82
C GLY A 55 -10.18 10.14 2.30
N TYR A 56 -10.52 9.44 1.20
CA TYR A 56 -11.86 9.32 0.62
C TYR A 56 -12.67 8.12 1.13
N GLY A 57 -12.11 7.25 1.96
CA GLY A 57 -12.83 6.13 2.59
C GLY A 57 -12.55 4.79 1.96
N TYR A 58 -11.31 4.56 1.56
CA TYR A 58 -10.84 3.29 1.02
C TYR A 58 -9.74 2.72 1.90
N VAL A 59 -9.65 1.39 1.99
CA VAL A 59 -8.44 0.72 2.48
C VAL A 59 -7.57 0.47 1.26
N VAL A 60 -6.38 1.06 1.23
CA VAL A 60 -5.48 1.01 0.07
C VAL A 60 -4.27 0.17 0.44
N ALA A 61 -4.05 -0.92 -0.29
CA ALA A 61 -2.87 -1.76 -0.19
C ALA A 61 -1.98 -1.53 -1.40
N ALA A 62 -0.76 -1.06 -1.17
CA ALA A 62 0.23 -0.79 -2.21
C ALA A 62 1.45 -1.70 -2.04
N PRO A 63 1.54 -2.82 -2.78
CA PRO A 63 2.67 -3.74 -2.69
C PRO A 63 3.90 -3.23 -3.44
N GLU A 64 5.09 -3.46 -2.87
CA GLU A 64 6.36 -3.24 -3.56
C GLU A 64 6.67 -4.40 -4.53
N ILE A 65 6.05 -4.39 -5.71
CA ILE A 65 6.03 -5.54 -6.62
C ILE A 65 7.39 -5.99 -7.19
N PHE A 66 8.42 -5.16 -7.15
CA PHE A 66 9.80 -5.50 -7.55
C PHE A 66 10.62 -6.00 -6.33
N HIS A 67 9.98 -6.73 -5.40
CA HIS A 67 10.63 -7.29 -4.22
C HIS A 67 11.60 -8.46 -4.51
N ARG A 68 11.48 -9.09 -5.70
CA ARG A 68 12.36 -10.19 -6.12
C ARG A 68 13.54 -9.63 -6.90
N LEU A 69 14.72 -10.17 -6.62
CA LEU A 69 15.88 -10.04 -7.50
C LEU A 69 15.69 -11.01 -8.68
N GLU A 70 16.00 -10.57 -9.90
CA GLU A 70 16.07 -11.51 -11.03
C GLU A 70 17.16 -12.57 -10.76
N PRO A 71 16.95 -13.83 -11.17
CA PRO A 71 17.95 -14.89 -11.05
C PRO A 71 19.29 -14.57 -11.74
#